data_AF-A0A0J8QL24-F1
#
_entry.id   AF-A0A0J8QL24-F1
#
_cell.length_a   1.000
_cell.length_b   1.000
_cell.length_c   1.000
_cell.angle_alpha   90.00
_cell.angle_beta   90.00
_cell.angle_gamma   90.00
#
_symmetry.space_group_name_H-M   'P 1'
#
loop_
_entity.id
_entity.type
_entity.pdbx_description
1 polymer ?
#
loop_
_entity_poly.entity_id
_entity_poly.type
_entity_poly.pdbx_seq_one_letter_code
_entity_poly.pdbx_strand_id
1 'polypeptide(L)'
;MPKELLGSTTDFYKSLAPMVKNTFSQDQVTYKNAYIIFDLLNVASIHNSSDNFPSSELLTDSTYSRLLELANIHEFSLAYNESEPIRAVSGSVLAGEILTAFKDLIYSKGEATKLNVQFGAYATFLSFFGLTELSKAYNDFNGIPDYASAMAFELVTDSSSSSFPDPSDISVRFLFNNGSIPYGSKPSEFALFNQPKTVLPWSEFSGLMEKISLSSKEEWCKACGSTSGECAPNRLGAEPLITQDRGLSTTQAGVVGAMITMGAILAAQALFMLIGGFRFVRKSKVVQVNEVAEKNVV
;
A
#
# COMPACT_ATOMS: atom_id res chain seq x y z
N MET A 1 -11.54 1.38 -18.74
CA MET A 1 -12.52 2.46 -19.03
C MET A 1 -13.55 1.96 -20.04
N PRO A 2 -14.85 1.97 -19.70
CA PRO A 2 -15.92 1.54 -20.60
C PRO A 2 -16.06 2.52 -21.77
N LYS A 3 -15.74 2.07 -23.00
CA LYS A 3 -15.82 2.91 -24.21
C LYS A 3 -17.23 3.39 -24.52
N GLU A 4 -18.24 2.64 -24.10
CA GLU A 4 -19.66 2.96 -24.28
C GLU A 4 -20.06 4.25 -23.55
N LEU A 5 -19.54 4.46 -22.33
CA LEU A 5 -19.86 5.63 -21.51
C LEU A 5 -19.35 6.93 -22.13
N LEU A 6 -18.28 6.90 -22.91
CA LEU A 6 -17.78 8.09 -23.59
C LEU A 6 -18.82 8.65 -24.57
N GLY A 7 -19.51 7.78 -25.31
CA GLY A 7 -20.55 8.20 -26.26
C GLY A 7 -21.85 8.55 -25.56
N SER A 8 -22.35 7.64 -24.72
CA SER A 8 -23.69 7.76 -24.11
C SER A 8 -23.84 8.90 -23.11
N THR A 9 -22.74 9.43 -22.55
CA THR A 9 -22.76 10.55 -21.60
C THR A 9 -22.40 11.90 -22.24
N THR A 10 -22.22 11.96 -23.57
CA THR A 10 -21.78 13.18 -24.27
C THR A 10 -22.66 14.38 -23.95
N ASP A 11 -23.98 14.22 -24.06
CA ASP A 11 -24.92 15.34 -23.84
C ASP A 11 -24.98 15.76 -22.37
N PHE A 12 -24.81 14.81 -21.45
CA PHE A 12 -24.67 15.10 -20.04
C PHE A 12 -23.43 15.95 -19.78
N TYR A 13 -22.25 15.55 -20.24
CA TYR A 13 -21.05 16.35 -20.01
C TYR A 13 -21.10 17.72 -20.72
N LYS A 14 -21.67 17.81 -21.92
CA LYS A 14 -21.86 19.11 -22.59
C LYS A 14 -22.73 20.06 -21.76
N SER A 15 -23.74 19.57 -21.04
CA SER A 15 -24.57 20.41 -20.18
C SER A 15 -23.81 20.95 -18.96
N LEU A 16 -22.71 20.31 -18.55
CA LEU A 16 -21.83 20.77 -17.47
C LEU A 16 -20.83 21.85 -17.91
N ALA A 17 -20.60 22.02 -19.22
CA ALA A 17 -19.56 22.90 -19.74
C ALA A 17 -19.64 24.35 -19.20
N PRO A 18 -20.82 24.97 -19.02
CA PRO A 18 -20.91 26.29 -18.39
C PRO A 18 -20.28 26.32 -17.00
N MET A 19 -20.45 25.25 -16.19
CA MET A 19 -19.96 25.19 -14.81
C MET A 19 -18.45 25.12 -14.67
N VAL A 20 -17.80 24.48 -15.65
CA VAL A 20 -16.37 24.15 -15.57
C VAL A 20 -15.51 24.93 -16.57
N LYS A 21 -16.09 25.92 -17.26
CA LYS A 21 -15.47 26.68 -18.36
C LYS A 21 -14.16 27.41 -18.03
N ASN A 22 -13.93 27.72 -16.76
CA ASN A 22 -12.70 28.39 -16.31
C ASN A 22 -11.52 27.40 -16.16
N THR A 23 -11.81 26.10 -16.16
CA THR A 23 -10.83 25.03 -15.93
C THR A 23 -10.68 24.12 -17.15
N PHE A 24 -11.76 23.89 -17.91
CA PHE A 24 -11.79 22.98 -19.05
C PHE A 24 -12.21 23.68 -20.34
N SER A 25 -11.54 23.35 -21.45
CA SER A 25 -12.08 23.65 -22.78
C SER A 25 -13.25 22.73 -23.12
N GLN A 26 -14.12 23.13 -24.05
CA GLN A 26 -15.34 22.37 -24.37
C GLN A 26 -15.08 20.92 -24.78
N ASP A 27 -13.98 20.65 -25.49
CA ASP A 27 -13.57 19.31 -25.91
C ASP A 27 -13.02 18.44 -24.77
N GLN A 28 -12.65 19.05 -23.65
CA GLN A 28 -12.22 18.35 -22.44
C GLN A 28 -13.39 17.99 -21.52
N VAL A 29 -14.57 18.62 -21.68
CA VAL A 29 -15.76 18.31 -20.86
C VAL A 29 -16.41 17.03 -21.39
N THR A 30 -15.81 15.89 -21.03
CA THR A 30 -16.23 14.54 -21.47
C THR A 30 -15.96 13.53 -20.36
N TYR A 31 -16.51 12.32 -20.51
CA TYR A 31 -16.28 11.21 -19.59
C TYR A 31 -14.79 10.84 -19.38
N LYS A 32 -13.89 11.22 -20.30
CA LYS A 32 -12.45 11.01 -20.11
C LYS A 32 -11.89 11.76 -18.90
N ASN A 33 -12.56 12.83 -18.48
CA ASN A 33 -12.20 13.64 -17.33
C ASN A 33 -13.26 13.54 -16.22
N ALA A 34 -14.02 12.43 -16.16
CA ALA A 34 -15.16 12.26 -15.25
C ALA A 34 -14.82 12.58 -13.80
N TYR A 35 -13.72 12.02 -13.29
CA TYR A 35 -13.28 12.25 -11.92
C TYR A 35 -12.87 13.71 -11.67
N ILE A 36 -12.02 14.29 -12.51
CA ILE A 36 -11.51 15.66 -12.28
C ILE A 36 -12.65 16.68 -12.36
N ILE A 37 -13.63 16.48 -13.25
CA ILE A 37 -14.84 17.31 -13.34
C ILE A 37 -15.69 17.16 -12.07
N PHE A 38 -15.93 15.92 -11.62
CA PHE A 38 -16.64 15.66 -10.37
C PHE A 38 -15.94 16.28 -9.16
N ASP A 39 -14.64 16.05 -9.00
CA ASP A 39 -13.84 16.53 -7.88
C ASP A 39 -13.83 18.05 -7.81
N LEU A 40 -13.66 18.74 -8.95
CA LEU A 40 -13.76 20.20 -9.02
C LEU A 40 -15.11 20.70 -8.50
N LEU A 41 -16.22 20.09 -8.95
CA LEU A 41 -17.57 20.50 -8.57
C LEU A 41 -17.92 20.11 -7.12
N ASN A 42 -17.43 18.96 -6.65
CA ASN A 42 -17.57 18.50 -5.27
C ASN A 42 -16.84 19.42 -4.29
N VAL A 43 -15.57 19.73 -4.56
CA VAL A 43 -14.78 20.65 -3.73
C VAL A 43 -15.45 22.02 -3.69
N ALA A 44 -15.92 22.51 -4.85
CA ALA A 44 -16.64 23.78 -4.93
C ALA A 44 -17.95 23.78 -4.12
N SER A 45 -18.66 22.64 -4.06
CA SER A 45 -19.92 22.53 -3.30
C SER A 45 -19.69 22.43 -1.79
N ILE A 46 -18.73 21.64 -1.33
CA ILE A 46 -18.53 21.38 0.12
C ILE A 46 -17.78 22.51 0.85
N HIS A 47 -17.03 23.36 0.15
CA HIS A 47 -16.30 24.48 0.76
C HIS A 47 -17.09 25.79 0.82
N ASN A 48 -18.40 25.76 0.52
CA ASN A 48 -19.34 26.87 0.67
C ASN A 48 -18.86 28.21 0.08
N SER A 49 -17.95 28.16 -0.91
CA SER A 49 -17.65 29.26 -1.83
C SER A 49 -18.66 29.27 -3.01
N SER A 50 -19.84 28.71 -2.77
CA SER A 50 -20.93 28.43 -3.72
C SER A 50 -21.45 29.67 -4.45
N ASP A 51 -21.08 30.88 -4.01
CA ASP A 51 -21.39 32.13 -4.69
C ASP A 51 -20.61 32.37 -5.99
N ASN A 52 -19.55 31.60 -6.33
CA ASN A 52 -18.56 32.04 -7.33
C ASN A 52 -18.05 31.04 -8.39
N PHE A 53 -18.65 29.86 -8.58
CA PHE A 53 -18.34 29.09 -9.80
C PHE A 53 -19.47 29.24 -10.83
N PRO A 54 -19.13 29.39 -12.12
CA PRO A 54 -20.13 29.74 -13.14
C PRO A 54 -21.31 28.78 -13.14
N SER A 55 -22.52 29.29 -13.34
CA SER A 55 -23.72 28.46 -13.50
C SER A 55 -23.95 27.41 -12.39
N SER A 56 -23.64 27.74 -11.13
CA SER A 56 -23.75 26.82 -9.99
C SER A 56 -25.17 26.28 -9.79
N GLU A 57 -26.20 26.98 -10.28
CA GLU A 57 -27.60 26.53 -10.31
C GLU A 57 -27.82 25.23 -11.10
N LEU A 58 -26.90 24.83 -11.97
CA LEU A 58 -26.97 23.59 -12.75
C LEU A 58 -26.55 22.36 -11.94
N LEU A 59 -25.84 22.53 -10.81
CA LEU A 59 -25.41 21.45 -9.92
C LEU A 59 -26.54 21.02 -8.97
N THR A 60 -27.66 20.59 -9.54
CA THR A 60 -28.77 19.98 -8.80
C THR A 60 -28.36 18.64 -8.18
N ASP A 61 -29.10 18.15 -7.18
CA ASP A 61 -28.85 16.84 -6.55
C ASP A 61 -28.79 15.68 -7.57
N SER A 62 -29.60 15.75 -8.64
CA SER A 62 -29.59 14.73 -9.69
C SER A 62 -28.36 14.84 -10.59
N THR A 63 -27.95 16.07 -10.94
CA THR A 63 -26.68 16.32 -11.65
C THR A 63 -25.50 15.82 -10.84
N TYR A 64 -25.46 16.14 -9.54
CA TYR A 64 -24.39 15.75 -8.63
C TYR A 64 -24.34 14.22 -8.48
N SER A 65 -25.48 13.58 -8.24
CA SER A 65 -25.56 12.12 -8.11
C SER A 65 -25.07 11.41 -9.38
N ARG A 66 -25.45 11.92 -10.56
CA ARG A 66 -25.00 11.38 -11.84
C ARG A 66 -23.49 11.60 -12.07
N LEU A 67 -22.97 12.76 -11.65
CA LEU A 67 -21.54 13.04 -11.69
C LEU A 67 -20.73 12.07 -10.83
N LEU A 68 -21.17 11.86 -9.58
CA LEU A 68 -20.55 10.93 -8.65
C LEU A 68 -20.59 9.50 -9.18
N GLU A 69 -21.73 9.05 -9.70
CA GLU A 69 -21.87 7.72 -10.31
C GLU A 69 -20.86 7.51 -11.45
N LEU A 70 -20.76 8.47 -12.36
CA LEU A 70 -19.83 8.40 -13.49
C LEU A 70 -18.36 8.46 -13.04
N ALA A 71 -18.05 9.28 -12.03
CA ALA A 71 -16.72 9.33 -11.44
C ALA A 71 -16.34 8.00 -10.75
N ASN A 72 -17.27 7.39 -10.01
CA ASN A 72 -17.08 6.08 -9.38
C ASN A 72 -16.76 5.00 -10.42
N ILE A 73 -17.57 4.90 -11.48
CA ILE A 73 -17.32 3.95 -12.58
C ILE A 73 -15.98 4.23 -13.25
N HIS A 74 -15.65 5.50 -13.48
CA HIS A 74 -14.40 5.91 -14.10
C HIS A 74 -13.19 5.48 -13.28
N GLU A 75 -13.14 5.86 -12.00
CA GLU A 75 -12.00 5.59 -11.12
C GLU A 75 -11.85 4.10 -10.80
N PHE A 76 -12.95 3.40 -10.54
CA PHE A 76 -12.88 1.95 -10.31
C PHE A 76 -12.38 1.20 -11.55
N SER A 77 -12.83 1.60 -12.75
CA SER A 77 -12.36 1.02 -14.02
C SER A 77 -10.90 1.33 -14.37
N LEU A 78 -10.29 2.32 -13.71
CA LEU A 78 -8.87 2.62 -13.80
C LEU A 78 -8.08 1.83 -12.77
N ALA A 79 -8.60 1.75 -11.54
CA ALA A 79 -7.98 1.11 -10.40
C ALA A 79 -8.01 -0.43 -10.45
N TYR A 80 -9.00 -1.03 -11.12
CA TYR A 80 -9.15 -2.48 -11.19
C TYR A 80 -9.82 -2.96 -12.49
N ASN A 81 -9.33 -4.10 -13.00
CA ASN A 81 -9.99 -4.90 -14.02
C ASN A 81 -9.50 -6.34 -13.87
N GLU A 82 -10.43 -7.29 -13.72
CA GLU A 82 -10.11 -8.71 -13.55
C GLU A 82 -9.28 -9.28 -14.71
N SER A 83 -9.54 -8.81 -15.94
CA SER A 83 -8.78 -9.22 -17.13
C SER A 83 -7.41 -8.55 -17.25
N GLU A 84 -7.14 -7.51 -16.46
CA GLU A 84 -5.85 -6.79 -16.45
C GLU A 84 -5.41 -6.47 -15.01
N PRO A 85 -5.02 -7.48 -14.21
CA PRO A 85 -4.78 -7.33 -12.77
C PRO A 85 -3.73 -6.28 -12.41
N ILE A 86 -2.75 -6.03 -13.30
CA ILE A 86 -1.71 -5.01 -13.10
C ILE A 86 -2.26 -3.59 -12.92
N ARG A 87 -3.50 -3.32 -13.36
CA ARG A 87 -4.18 -2.04 -13.07
C ARG A 87 -4.28 -1.77 -11.58
N ALA A 88 -4.39 -2.82 -10.76
CA ALA A 88 -4.50 -2.73 -9.31
C ALA A 88 -3.15 -2.77 -8.58
N VAL A 89 -2.05 -2.36 -9.24
CA VAL A 89 -0.70 -2.40 -8.69
C VAL A 89 -0.57 -1.74 -7.30
N SER A 90 -1.26 -0.63 -7.04
CA SER A 90 -1.26 0.03 -5.73
C SER A 90 -1.86 -0.87 -4.63
N GLY A 91 -2.94 -1.57 -4.95
CA GLY A 91 -3.53 -2.58 -4.07
C GLY A 91 -2.62 -3.79 -3.86
N SER A 92 -1.91 -4.23 -4.91
CA SER A 92 -0.94 -5.32 -4.81
C SER A 92 0.27 -4.97 -3.94
N VAL A 93 0.77 -3.74 -4.04
CA VAL A 93 1.86 -3.25 -3.16
C VAL A 93 1.38 -3.21 -1.72
N LEU A 94 0.21 -2.61 -1.46
CA LEU A 94 -0.38 -2.59 -0.12
C LEU A 94 -0.56 -4.01 0.44
N ALA A 95 -1.02 -4.96 -0.37
CA ALA A 95 -1.16 -6.35 0.07
C ALA A 95 0.19 -6.97 0.49
N GLY A 96 1.27 -6.66 -0.23
CA GLY A 96 2.63 -7.08 0.13
C GLY A 96 3.13 -6.45 1.44
N GLU A 97 2.84 -5.17 1.66
CA GLU A 97 3.18 -4.46 2.90
C GLU A 97 2.43 -5.03 4.11
N ILE A 98 1.12 -5.30 3.98
CA ILE A 98 0.31 -5.94 5.02
C ILE A 98 0.88 -7.32 5.39
N LEU A 99 1.18 -8.14 4.38
CA LEU A 99 1.77 -9.47 4.58
C LEU A 99 3.11 -9.39 5.30
N THR A 100 3.97 -8.47 4.88
CA THR A 100 5.29 -8.27 5.48
C THR A 100 5.15 -7.88 6.94
N ALA A 101 4.33 -6.86 7.24
CA ALA A 101 4.09 -6.39 8.60
C ALA A 101 3.55 -7.50 9.52
N PHE A 102 2.60 -8.31 9.04
CA PHE A 102 2.03 -9.40 9.83
C PHE A 102 3.01 -10.55 10.02
N LYS A 103 3.75 -10.95 8.97
CA LYS A 103 4.80 -11.98 9.08
C LYS A 103 5.86 -11.56 10.09
N ASP A 104 6.33 -10.32 10.02
CA ASP A 104 7.33 -9.80 10.94
C ASP A 104 6.84 -9.83 12.39
N LEU A 105 5.61 -9.38 12.65
CA LEU A 105 5.03 -9.41 14.00
C LEU A 105 4.85 -10.84 14.52
N ILE A 106 4.34 -11.75 13.69
CA ILE A 106 4.07 -13.14 14.06
C ILE A 106 5.38 -13.89 14.33
N TYR A 107 6.36 -13.82 13.43
CA TYR A 107 7.58 -14.60 13.53
C TYR A 107 8.60 -14.02 14.51
N SER A 108 8.53 -12.71 14.78
CA SER A 108 9.26 -12.09 15.89
C SER A 108 8.60 -12.34 17.26
N LYS A 109 7.44 -13.02 17.30
CA LYS A 109 6.68 -13.28 18.52
C LYS A 109 6.30 -12.00 19.28
N GLY A 110 5.94 -10.95 18.55
CA GLY A 110 5.46 -9.70 19.13
C GLY A 110 6.52 -8.64 19.38
N GLU A 111 7.79 -8.90 19.03
CA GLU A 111 8.90 -7.94 19.20
C GLU A 111 8.95 -6.88 18.09
N ALA A 112 8.40 -7.18 16.90
CA ALA A 112 8.29 -6.21 15.82
C ALA A 112 7.15 -5.19 16.03
N THR A 113 7.04 -4.23 15.11
CA THR A 113 6.04 -3.16 15.13
C THR A 113 4.60 -3.70 15.24
N LYS A 114 3.88 -3.26 16.27
CA LYS A 114 2.50 -3.72 16.56
C LYS A 114 1.41 -2.87 15.88
N LEU A 115 1.73 -1.63 15.52
CA LEU A 115 0.81 -0.70 14.87
C LEU A 115 1.52 -0.07 13.68
N ASN A 116 0.94 -0.26 12.49
CA ASN A 116 1.35 0.40 11.27
C ASN A 116 0.22 1.33 10.83
N VAL A 117 0.55 2.58 10.51
CA VAL A 117 -0.39 3.58 10.01
C VAL A 117 0.15 4.11 8.71
N GLN A 118 -0.69 4.07 7.68
CA GLN A 118 -0.36 4.58 6.36
C GLN A 118 -1.44 5.56 5.90
N PHE A 119 -1.02 6.55 5.12
CA PHE A 119 -1.90 7.51 4.46
C PHE A 119 -1.75 7.33 2.96
N GLY A 120 -2.88 7.13 2.28
CA GLY A 120 -2.91 6.82 0.86
C GLY A 120 -4.07 7.50 0.15
N ALA A 121 -4.08 7.37 -1.16
CA ALA A 121 -5.15 7.88 -2.00
C ALA A 121 -6.32 6.88 -2.09
N TYR A 122 -7.50 7.39 -2.44
CA TYR A 122 -8.71 6.60 -2.69
C TYR A 122 -8.47 5.47 -3.72
N ALA A 123 -7.57 5.68 -4.69
CA ALA A 123 -7.26 4.68 -5.71
C ALA A 123 -6.64 3.40 -5.13
N THR A 124 -5.88 3.49 -4.03
CA THR A 124 -5.33 2.31 -3.35
C THR A 124 -6.45 1.45 -2.74
N PHE A 125 -7.47 2.08 -2.15
CA PHE A 125 -8.66 1.38 -1.67
C PHE A 125 -9.36 0.66 -2.82
N LEU A 126 -9.68 1.35 -3.92
CA LEU A 126 -10.38 0.77 -5.07
C LEU A 126 -9.61 -0.42 -5.67
N SER A 127 -8.29 -0.29 -5.84
CA SER A 127 -7.44 -1.37 -6.32
C SER A 127 -7.45 -2.57 -5.36
N PHE A 128 -7.32 -2.33 -4.05
CA PHE A 128 -7.36 -3.39 -3.05
C PHE A 128 -8.74 -4.08 -3.02
N PHE A 129 -9.82 -3.31 -3.04
CA PHE A 129 -11.19 -3.82 -3.03
C PHE A 129 -11.50 -4.71 -4.23
N GLY A 130 -10.99 -4.35 -5.41
CA GLY A 130 -11.08 -5.18 -6.59
C GLY A 130 -10.30 -6.50 -6.43
N LEU A 131 -9.04 -6.43 -5.98
CA LEU A 131 -8.18 -7.60 -5.78
C LEU A 131 -8.71 -8.58 -4.72
N THR A 132 -9.34 -8.08 -3.66
CA THR A 132 -9.93 -8.90 -2.60
C THR A 132 -11.41 -9.21 -2.85
N GLU A 133 -11.90 -8.99 -4.07
CA GLU A 133 -13.28 -9.27 -4.48
C GLU A 133 -14.38 -8.62 -3.62
N LEU A 134 -14.05 -7.58 -2.84
CA LEU A 134 -15.02 -6.85 -2.02
C LEU A 134 -16.08 -6.19 -2.91
N SER A 135 -15.68 -5.66 -4.07
CA SER A 135 -16.58 -5.07 -5.05
C SER A 135 -17.54 -6.09 -5.71
N LYS A 136 -17.25 -7.39 -5.64
CA LYS A 136 -18.14 -8.47 -6.09
C LYS A 136 -19.09 -8.90 -4.98
N ALA A 137 -18.60 -8.92 -3.74
CA ALA A 137 -19.35 -9.34 -2.56
C ALA A 137 -20.33 -8.26 -2.04
N TYR A 138 -19.98 -6.98 -2.23
CA TYR A 138 -20.70 -5.84 -1.66
C TYR A 138 -20.83 -4.73 -2.70
N ASN A 139 -22.03 -4.15 -2.81
CA ASN A 139 -22.33 -3.11 -3.81
C ASN A 139 -21.55 -1.80 -3.60
N ASP A 140 -21.12 -1.52 -2.37
CA ASP A 140 -20.55 -0.21 -1.99
C ASP A 140 -19.02 -0.13 -2.13
N PHE A 141 -18.36 -1.19 -2.62
CA PHE A 141 -16.89 -1.28 -2.72
C PHE A 141 -16.35 -0.97 -4.12
N ASN A 142 -17.13 -0.26 -4.94
CA ASN A 142 -16.76 0.19 -6.29
C ASN A 142 -16.85 1.73 -6.45
N GLY A 143 -17.20 2.45 -5.38
CA GLY A 143 -17.24 3.91 -5.35
C GLY A 143 -16.00 4.51 -4.72
N ILE A 144 -15.63 5.73 -5.14
CA ILE A 144 -14.56 6.51 -4.54
C ILE A 144 -14.86 6.66 -3.03
N PRO A 145 -13.99 6.17 -2.13
CA PRO A 145 -14.18 6.39 -0.70
C PRO A 145 -14.26 7.87 -0.33
N ASP A 146 -15.15 8.19 0.61
CA ASP A 146 -15.33 9.51 1.17
C ASP A 146 -14.05 9.99 1.88
N TYR A 147 -13.92 11.30 2.07
CA TYR A 147 -12.80 11.86 2.81
C TYR A 147 -12.73 11.30 4.24
N ALA A 148 -11.49 11.03 4.68
CA ALA A 148 -11.19 10.40 5.97
C ALA A 148 -11.71 8.96 6.14
N SER A 149 -12.00 8.27 5.04
CA SER A 149 -12.20 6.81 5.06
C SER A 149 -10.98 6.08 5.59
N ALA A 150 -11.22 4.96 6.28
CA ALA A 150 -10.17 4.13 6.84
C ALA A 150 -10.51 2.65 6.68
N MET A 151 -9.50 1.84 6.38
CA MET A 151 -9.56 0.39 6.53
C MET A 151 -8.51 -0.07 7.51
N ALA A 152 -8.80 -1.14 8.24
CA ALA A 152 -7.89 -1.75 9.19
C ALA A 152 -7.87 -3.27 9.01
N PHE A 153 -6.68 -3.83 9.23
CA PHE A 153 -6.46 -5.27 9.28
C PHE A 153 -5.93 -5.58 10.67
N GLU A 154 -6.56 -6.51 11.36
CA GLU A 154 -6.22 -6.83 12.73
C GLU A 154 -5.89 -8.31 12.86
N LEU A 155 -4.71 -8.60 13.43
CA LEU A 155 -4.40 -9.94 13.92
C LEU A 155 -5.16 -10.16 15.23
N VAL A 156 -5.98 -11.21 15.26
CA VAL A 156 -6.83 -11.57 16.40
C VAL A 156 -6.57 -13.02 16.81
N THR A 157 -6.79 -13.35 18.08
CA THR A 157 -6.69 -14.71 18.61
C THR A 157 -7.68 -14.89 19.75
N ASP A 158 -8.23 -16.10 19.87
CA ASP A 158 -9.03 -16.51 21.02
C ASP A 158 -8.18 -17.23 22.08
N SER A 159 -6.87 -17.37 21.85
CA SER A 159 -5.94 -17.97 22.81
C SER A 159 -5.87 -17.13 24.08
N SER A 160 -6.11 -17.76 25.24
CA SER A 160 -6.06 -17.12 26.55
C SER A 160 -4.66 -17.14 27.19
N SER A 161 -3.64 -17.56 26.44
CA SER A 161 -2.26 -17.59 26.92
C SER A 161 -1.70 -16.18 27.13
N SER A 162 -0.83 -16.02 28.12
CA SER A 162 -0.03 -14.80 28.32
C SER A 162 1.19 -14.72 27.40
N SER A 163 1.53 -15.81 26.71
CA SER A 163 2.56 -15.84 25.67
C SER A 163 2.00 -15.38 24.32
N PHE A 164 2.88 -14.95 23.41
CA PHE A 164 2.48 -14.75 22.02
C PHE A 164 1.86 -16.04 21.44
N PRO A 165 0.70 -15.97 20.77
CA PRO A 165 -0.02 -17.14 20.27
C PRO A 165 0.77 -17.89 19.18
N ASP A 166 0.51 -19.19 19.04
CA ASP A 166 1.02 -19.94 17.88
C ASP A 166 0.36 -19.40 16.59
N PRO A 167 1.06 -19.36 15.44
CA PRO A 167 0.46 -18.90 14.19
C PRO A 167 -0.83 -19.63 13.78
N SER A 168 -1.04 -20.87 14.23
CA SER A 168 -2.28 -21.62 14.00
C SER A 168 -3.48 -21.13 14.82
N ASP A 169 -3.22 -20.41 15.91
CA ASP A 169 -4.24 -19.77 16.76
C ASP A 169 -4.51 -18.31 16.36
N ILE A 170 -3.84 -17.80 15.32
CA ILE A 170 -3.98 -16.42 14.84
C ILE A 170 -4.94 -16.38 13.65
N SER A 171 -5.82 -15.40 13.65
CA SER A 171 -6.68 -15.05 12.53
C SER A 171 -6.56 -13.57 12.18
N VAL A 172 -7.10 -13.20 11.03
CA VAL A 172 -7.16 -11.81 10.54
C VAL A 172 -8.61 -11.42 10.35
N ARG A 173 -8.97 -10.22 10.81
CA ARG A 173 -10.24 -9.57 10.42
C ARG A 173 -9.97 -8.28 9.68
N PHE A 174 -10.88 -7.95 8.77
CA PHE A 174 -10.84 -6.73 7.97
C PHE A 174 -11.99 -5.80 8.36
N LEU A 175 -11.64 -4.54 8.55
CA LEU A 175 -12.54 -3.49 8.97
C LEU A 175 -12.50 -2.34 7.96
N PHE A 176 -13.65 -1.74 7.66
CA PHE A 176 -13.72 -0.55 6.82
C PHE A 176 -14.77 0.43 7.34
N ASN A 177 -14.47 1.72 7.25
CA ASN A 177 -15.43 2.80 7.41
C ASN A 177 -15.26 3.78 6.24
N ASN A 178 -16.37 4.04 5.55
CA ASN A 178 -16.42 5.07 4.52
C ASN A 178 -16.70 6.42 5.17
N GLY A 179 -15.74 7.34 5.10
CA GLY A 179 -15.80 8.64 5.74
C GLY A 179 -15.35 8.64 7.21
N SER A 180 -15.61 9.74 7.90
CA SER A 180 -15.26 9.92 9.31
C SER A 180 -16.04 8.98 10.23
N ILE A 181 -15.36 8.38 11.21
CA ILE A 181 -15.98 7.52 12.23
C ILE A 181 -16.49 8.40 13.37
N PRO A 182 -17.81 8.41 13.68
CA PRO A 182 -18.33 9.14 14.82
C PRO A 182 -17.75 8.67 16.15
N TYR A 183 -17.63 9.58 17.12
CA TYR A 183 -17.16 9.22 18.45
C TYR A 183 -18.05 8.15 19.09
N GLY A 184 -17.45 7.05 19.55
CA GLY A 184 -18.15 5.92 20.15
C GLY A 184 -18.62 4.85 19.15
N SER A 185 -18.48 5.09 17.85
CA SER A 185 -18.73 4.10 16.80
C SER A 185 -17.49 3.27 16.50
N LYS A 186 -17.69 2.12 15.85
CA LYS A 186 -16.62 1.23 15.38
C LYS A 186 -16.76 1.03 13.86
N PRO A 187 -15.64 0.85 13.13
CA PRO A 187 -15.68 0.38 11.75
C PRO A 187 -16.46 -0.93 11.59
N SER A 188 -17.04 -1.13 10.42
CA SER A 188 -17.75 -2.36 10.09
C SER A 188 -16.78 -3.46 9.66
N GLU A 189 -17.07 -4.70 10.04
CA GLU A 189 -16.29 -5.87 9.63
C GLU A 189 -16.84 -6.44 8.31
N PHE A 190 -15.95 -6.77 7.38
CA PHE A 190 -16.31 -7.30 6.06
C PHE A 190 -15.51 -8.55 5.73
N ALA A 191 -16.14 -9.47 4.99
CA ALA A 191 -15.47 -10.68 4.52
C ALA A 191 -14.61 -10.37 3.29
N LEU A 192 -13.33 -10.71 3.36
CA LEU A 192 -12.42 -10.59 2.22
C LEU A 192 -12.57 -11.79 1.28
N PHE A 193 -12.15 -11.59 0.03
CA PHE A 193 -12.04 -12.62 -1.01
C PHE A 193 -13.37 -13.30 -1.34
N ASN A 194 -14.47 -12.55 -1.23
CA ASN A 194 -15.83 -13.03 -1.48
C ASN A 194 -16.18 -14.31 -0.71
N GLN A 195 -15.66 -14.41 0.51
CA GLN A 195 -15.89 -15.52 1.40
C GLN A 195 -17.09 -15.27 2.33
N PRO A 196 -17.68 -16.31 2.93
CA PRO A 196 -18.77 -16.14 3.90
C PRO A 196 -18.29 -15.70 5.29
N LYS A 197 -16.99 -15.73 5.58
CA LYS A 197 -16.42 -15.46 6.91
C LYS A 197 -15.69 -14.12 6.93
N THR A 198 -15.92 -13.35 7.99
CA THR A 198 -15.27 -12.05 8.21
C THR A 198 -13.93 -12.16 8.95
N VAL A 199 -13.70 -13.30 9.60
CA VAL A 199 -12.44 -13.66 10.27
C VAL A 199 -11.81 -14.85 9.56
N LEU A 200 -10.59 -14.68 9.06
CA LEU A 200 -9.86 -15.71 8.30
C LEU A 200 -8.66 -16.23 9.12
N PRO A 201 -8.46 -17.56 9.22
CA PRO A 201 -7.23 -18.11 9.80
C PRO A 201 -5.99 -17.52 9.11
N TRP A 202 -4.92 -17.27 9.88
CA TRP A 202 -3.70 -16.65 9.35
C TRP A 202 -3.16 -17.36 8.11
N SER A 203 -3.12 -18.69 8.11
CA SER A 203 -2.64 -19.50 6.99
C SER A 203 -3.46 -19.31 5.71
N GLU A 204 -4.78 -19.12 5.85
CA GLU A 204 -5.68 -18.86 4.73
C GLU A 204 -5.53 -17.42 4.23
N PHE A 205 -5.55 -16.44 5.15
CA PHE A 205 -5.35 -15.03 4.81
C PHE A 205 -4.01 -14.81 4.10
N SER A 206 -2.91 -15.35 4.64
CA SER A 206 -1.59 -15.18 4.04
C SER A 206 -1.53 -15.79 2.64
N GLY A 207 -2.09 -16.99 2.45
CA GLY A 207 -2.10 -17.67 1.16
C GLY A 207 -2.98 -16.98 0.09
N LEU A 208 -4.04 -16.28 0.50
CA LEU A 208 -4.87 -15.48 -0.41
C LEU A 208 -4.21 -14.15 -0.77
N MET A 209 -3.65 -13.46 0.23
CA MET A 209 -2.93 -12.20 0.03
C MET A 209 -1.67 -12.39 -0.84
N GLU A 210 -0.96 -13.52 -0.72
CA GLU A 210 0.23 -13.82 -1.53
C GLU A 210 -0.08 -13.94 -3.02
N LYS A 211 -1.33 -14.29 -3.39
CA LYS A 211 -1.74 -14.38 -4.80
C LYS A 211 -1.91 -13.01 -5.45
N ILE A 212 -2.18 -11.98 -4.66
CA ILE A 212 -2.46 -10.62 -5.15
C ILE A 212 -1.34 -9.64 -4.85
N SER A 213 -0.35 -10.02 -4.04
CA SER A 213 0.70 -9.11 -3.58
C SER A 213 1.84 -8.96 -4.58
N LEU A 214 2.44 -7.77 -4.56
CA LEU A 214 3.76 -7.50 -5.10
C LEU A 214 4.65 -7.15 -3.91
N SER A 215 5.49 -8.09 -3.50
CA SER A 215 6.23 -8.01 -2.23
C SER A 215 7.71 -7.71 -2.43
N SER A 216 8.18 -7.71 -3.69
CA SER A 216 9.57 -7.42 -4.02
C SER A 216 9.70 -6.47 -5.20
N LYS A 217 10.87 -5.83 -5.26
CA LYS A 217 11.27 -4.99 -6.38
C LYS A 217 11.29 -5.77 -7.70
N GLU A 218 11.74 -7.02 -7.68
CA GLU A 218 11.79 -7.87 -8.87
C GLU A 218 10.37 -8.16 -9.40
N GLU A 219 9.46 -8.57 -8.52
CA GLU A 219 8.05 -8.79 -8.87
C GLU A 219 7.42 -7.53 -9.44
N TRP A 220 7.65 -6.38 -8.79
CA TRP A 220 7.14 -5.09 -9.25
C TRP A 220 7.66 -4.74 -10.66
N CYS A 221 8.97 -4.84 -10.88
CA CYS A 221 9.58 -4.54 -12.17
C CYS A 221 9.07 -5.46 -13.28
N LYS A 222 8.94 -6.75 -12.99
CA LYS A 222 8.38 -7.74 -13.91
C LYS A 222 6.92 -7.45 -14.24
N ALA A 223 6.12 -7.13 -13.23
CA ALA A 223 4.69 -6.88 -13.38
C ALA A 223 4.42 -5.58 -14.16
N CYS A 224 5.18 -4.51 -13.88
CA CYS A 224 5.04 -3.21 -14.56
C CYS A 224 5.79 -3.13 -15.90
N GLY A 225 6.60 -4.14 -16.27
CA GLY A 225 7.29 -4.20 -17.56
C GLY A 225 8.43 -3.20 -17.75
N SER A 226 8.97 -2.64 -16.67
CA SER A 226 10.12 -1.74 -16.75
C SER A 226 11.43 -2.53 -16.76
N THR A 227 12.36 -2.14 -17.63
CA THR A 227 13.69 -2.77 -17.78
C THR A 227 14.85 -1.80 -17.56
N SER A 228 14.54 -0.59 -17.07
CA SER A 228 15.50 0.51 -16.92
C SER A 228 15.55 1.02 -15.47
N GLY A 229 16.56 1.84 -15.17
CA GLY A 229 16.76 2.41 -13.84
C GLY A 229 16.90 1.33 -12.77
N GLU A 230 16.05 1.40 -11.75
CA GLU A 230 16.01 0.41 -10.67
C GLU A 230 15.60 -0.98 -11.16
N CYS A 231 14.86 -1.08 -12.28
CA CYS A 231 14.47 -2.35 -12.89
C CYS A 231 15.48 -2.89 -13.90
N ALA A 232 16.67 -2.30 -14.00
CA ALA A 232 17.72 -2.83 -14.87
C ALA A 232 18.19 -4.21 -14.36
N PRO A 233 18.51 -5.18 -15.25
CA PRO A 233 18.87 -6.54 -14.85
C PRO A 233 20.01 -6.61 -13.81
N ASN A 234 21.02 -5.74 -13.96
CA ASN A 234 22.15 -5.61 -13.03
C ASN A 234 21.79 -4.98 -11.67
N ARG A 235 20.61 -4.37 -11.54
CA ARG A 235 20.07 -3.77 -10.30
C ARG A 235 19.02 -4.65 -9.61
N LEU A 236 18.55 -5.69 -10.29
CA LEU A 236 17.60 -6.67 -9.76
C LEU A 236 18.28 -7.87 -9.08
N GLY A 237 19.62 -7.91 -9.06
CA GLY A 237 20.36 -9.03 -8.46
C GLY A 237 20.33 -10.30 -9.32
N ALA A 238 19.90 -10.21 -10.58
CA ALA A 238 20.00 -11.32 -11.53
C ALA A 238 21.49 -11.54 -11.89
N GLU A 239 22.10 -12.60 -11.35
CA GLU A 239 23.36 -13.09 -11.91
C GLU A 239 23.13 -13.48 -13.39
N PRO A 240 24.08 -13.17 -14.29
CA PRO A 240 23.94 -13.58 -15.68
C PRO A 240 23.89 -15.11 -15.74
N LEU A 241 22.83 -15.64 -16.35
CA LEU A 241 22.72 -17.05 -16.72
C LEU A 241 23.85 -17.39 -17.71
N ILE A 242 25.01 -17.79 -17.19
CA ILE A 242 25.98 -18.56 -17.96
C ILE A 242 25.41 -19.98 -18.01
N THR A 243 24.93 -20.35 -19.19
CA THR A 243 24.61 -21.74 -19.53
C THR A 243 25.89 -22.57 -19.44
N GLN A 244 26.10 -23.22 -18.31
CA GLN A 244 27.00 -24.36 -18.24
C GLN A 244 26.32 -25.54 -17.54
N ASP A 245 26.15 -26.56 -18.36
CA ASP A 245 25.63 -27.87 -18.06
C ASP A 245 26.49 -28.56 -16.97
N ARG A 246 25.89 -28.80 -15.79
CA ARG A 246 26.00 -29.99 -14.91
C ARG A 246 25.62 -29.62 -13.49
N GLY A 247 24.77 -30.47 -12.90
CA GLY A 247 23.98 -30.14 -11.74
C GLY A 247 24.75 -30.01 -10.42
N LEU A 248 24.11 -29.30 -9.50
CA LEU A 248 23.96 -29.67 -8.09
C LEU A 248 22.88 -28.78 -7.48
N SER A 249 21.92 -29.43 -6.82
CA SER A 249 20.88 -28.83 -6.00
C SER A 249 21.50 -28.07 -4.84
N THR A 250 21.11 -26.81 -4.63
CA THR A 250 21.06 -26.23 -3.28
C THR A 250 19.90 -25.25 -3.12
N THR A 251 19.00 -25.66 -2.24
CA THR A 251 18.13 -24.86 -1.40
C THR A 251 18.95 -23.89 -0.54
N GLN A 252 18.37 -22.73 -0.21
CA GLN A 252 18.83 -21.66 0.72
C GLN A 252 19.74 -20.55 0.16
N ALA A 253 19.13 -19.55 -0.47
CA ALA A 253 19.74 -18.24 -0.77
C ALA A 253 19.32 -17.13 0.22
N GLY A 254 19.14 -17.47 1.51
CA GLY A 254 18.71 -16.54 2.56
C GLY A 254 19.80 -16.06 3.52
N VAL A 255 21.04 -16.56 3.44
CA VAL A 255 22.08 -16.32 4.47
C VAL A 255 23.38 -15.71 3.92
N VAL A 256 23.59 -15.70 2.60
CA VAL A 256 24.87 -15.24 2.01
C VAL A 256 24.96 -13.70 1.92
N GLY A 257 23.84 -12.98 1.89
CA GLY A 257 23.81 -11.50 1.86
C GLY A 257 24.27 -10.83 3.16
N ALA A 258 24.11 -11.51 4.30
CA ALA A 258 24.52 -10.99 5.61
C ALA A 258 26.05 -11.07 5.82
N MET A 259 26.74 -12.04 5.21
CA MET A 259 28.18 -12.22 5.39
C MET A 259 29.00 -11.23 4.55
N ILE A 260 28.55 -10.91 3.34
CA ILE A 260 29.25 -9.97 2.43
C ILE A 260 29.10 -8.52 2.94
N THR A 261 27.91 -8.14 3.41
CA THR A 261 27.70 -6.81 4.01
C THR A 261 28.50 -6.64 5.29
N MET A 262 28.58 -7.67 6.14
CA MET A 262 29.40 -7.63 7.36
C MET A 262 30.91 -7.53 7.03
N GLY A 263 31.39 -8.22 6.00
CA GLY A 263 32.77 -8.10 5.52
C GLY A 263 33.11 -6.70 4.98
N ALA A 264 32.21 -6.10 4.19
CA ALA A 264 32.41 -4.74 3.66
C ALA A 264 32.43 -3.67 4.75
N ILE A 265 31.54 -3.78 5.76
CA ILE A 265 31.50 -2.87 6.90
C ILE A 265 32.78 -2.99 7.74
N LEU A 266 33.24 -4.22 8.02
CA LEU A 266 34.47 -4.43 8.78
C LEU A 266 35.72 -3.92 8.04
N ALA A 267 35.78 -4.10 6.71
CA ALA A 267 36.86 -3.55 5.90
C ALA A 267 36.86 -2.02 5.87
N ALA A 268 35.68 -1.39 5.74
CA ALA A 268 35.53 0.06 5.80
C ALA A 268 35.93 0.62 7.18
N GLN A 269 35.53 -0.04 8.27
CA GLN A 269 35.92 0.33 9.63
C GLN A 269 37.44 0.17 9.84
N ALA A 270 38.04 -0.91 9.35
CA ALA A 270 39.49 -1.12 9.45
C ALA A 270 40.28 -0.04 8.67
N LEU A 271 39.83 0.33 7.48
CA LEU A 271 40.44 1.39 6.68
C LEU A 271 40.31 2.76 7.37
N PHE A 272 39.14 3.06 7.93
CA PHE A 272 38.91 4.28 8.70
C PHE A 272 39.82 4.36 9.93
N MET A 273 40.01 3.26 10.67
CA MET A 273 40.92 3.24 11.82
C MET A 273 42.40 3.38 11.43
N LEU A 274 42.81 2.77 10.31
CA LEU A 274 44.18 2.89 9.79
C LEU A 274 44.53 4.31 9.34
N ILE A 275 43.60 4.99 8.65
CA ILE A 275 43.81 6.36 8.16
C ILE A 275 43.62 7.38 9.29
N GLY A 276 42.64 7.16 10.18
CA GLY A 276 42.31 8.06 11.29
C GLY A 276 43.19 7.92 12.54
N GLY A 277 44.11 6.95 12.58
CA GLY A 277 45.02 6.75 13.71
C GLY A 277 44.36 6.20 14.99
N PHE A 278 43.12 5.69 14.90
CA PHE A 278 42.38 5.17 16.05
C PHE A 278 42.84 3.74 16.38
N ARG A 279 43.20 3.49 17.65
CA ARG A 279 43.59 2.16 18.15
C ARG A 279 42.58 1.68 19.19
N PHE A 280 42.18 0.41 19.11
CA PHE A 280 41.41 -0.22 20.18
C PHE A 280 42.25 -0.34 21.45
N VAL A 281 41.78 0.28 22.53
CA VAL A 281 42.34 0.10 23.86
C VAL A 281 41.53 -0.99 24.58
N ARG A 282 42.21 -2.02 25.07
CA ARG A 282 41.59 -3.06 25.91
C ARG A 282 40.98 -2.39 27.16
N LYS A 283 39.70 -2.67 27.47
CA LYS A 283 38.99 -2.10 28.64
C LYS A 283 39.79 -2.25 29.96
N SER A 284 40.58 -3.32 30.11
CA SER A 284 41.43 -3.53 31.29
C SER A 284 42.52 -2.46 31.48
N LYS A 285 42.97 -1.80 30.41
CA LYS A 285 43.95 -0.69 30.49
C LYS A 285 43.30 0.65 30.81
N VAL A 286 42.01 0.84 30.46
CA VAL A 286 41.27 2.07 30.78
C VAL A 286 40.92 2.13 32.27
N VAL A 287 40.60 0.99 32.87
CA VAL A 287 40.36 0.87 34.33
C VAL A 287 41.64 1.14 35.13
N GLN A 288 42.80 0.60 34.70
CA GLN A 288 44.08 0.86 35.37
C GLN A 288 44.53 2.33 35.33
N VAL A 289 44.24 3.08 34.25
CA VAL A 289 44.62 4.50 34.17
C VAL A 289 43.77 5.36 35.10
N ASN A 290 42.48 5.06 35.24
CA ASN A 290 41.60 5.77 36.17
C ASN A 290 41.97 5.49 37.64
N GLU A 291 42.38 4.25 37.97
CA GLU A 291 42.78 3.87 39.33
C GLU A 291 44.14 4.48 39.76
N VAL A 292 45.02 4.79 38.81
CA VAL A 292 46.31 5.48 39.07
C VAL A 292 46.13 7.00 39.14
N ALA A 293 45.17 7.58 38.41
CA ALA A 293 44.88 9.00 38.48
C ALA A 293 44.23 9.41 39.81
N GLU A 294 43.40 8.54 40.40
CA GLU A 294 42.73 8.80 41.69
C GLU A 294 43.69 8.70 42.90
N LYS A 295 44.82 8.01 42.77
CA LYS A 295 45.84 7.88 43.85
C LYS A 295 46.89 9.00 43.88
N ASN A 296 46.93 9.88 42.89
CA ASN A 296 47.92 10.98 42.81
C ASN A 296 47.30 12.38 43.03
N VAL A 297 46.08 12.45 43.57
CA VAL A 297 45.47 13.69 44.07
C VAL A 297 45.22 13.53 45.57
N VAL A 298 46.29 13.69 46.34
CA VAL A 298 46.29 14.12 47.75
C VAL A 298 47.40 15.14 47.90
#